data_AF-M0CVB0-F1
#
_entry.id   AF-M0CVB0-F1
#
_cell.length_a   1.000
_cell.length_b   1.000
_cell.length_c   1.000
_cell.angle_alpha   90.00
_cell.angle_beta   90.00
_cell.angle_gamma   90.00
#
_symmetry.space_group_name_H-M   'P 1'
#
loop_
_entity.id
_entity.type
_entity.pdbx_description
1 polymer ?
#
loop_
_entity_poly.entity_id
_entity_poly.type
_entity_poly.pdbx_seq_one_letter_code
_entity_poly.pdbx_strand_id
1 'polypeptide(L)'
;MPEVTFEGESIDEISQSTLRILRQEDGGMTTGKIAEEMGDREEYRGRVHHRVKRTANDVGKLNRLGLVEKVGERERSGDRKNAHLYGLTDEGREFVDGNVGAMVDVVPASDLVEEFRRMQDYVDGLEQRVEQAEQVVDGRGDTITEHSKFISRAKDDYATENYVDNQIENLYIGELDSRVSTLEERVDDLEAEVQGNAERLDELEEKQDRMNDVISKIQQELGAVTRMDASVHQRLNRLEELRLRERVEVYDRFVEWRDGKMSGWSVPEEYRDLFGL
;
A
#
# COMPACT_ATOMS: atom_id res chain seq x y z
N MET A 1 -40.49 -51.94 -46.49
CA MET A 1 -40.35 -51.72 -47.94
C MET A 1 -41.24 -52.69 -48.71
N PRO A 2 -41.74 -52.33 -49.91
CA PRO A 2 -42.40 -53.28 -50.81
C PRO A 2 -41.46 -54.41 -51.22
N GLU A 3 -42.00 -55.61 -51.41
CA GLU A 3 -41.23 -56.77 -51.87
C GLU A 3 -40.91 -56.61 -53.36
N VAL A 4 -39.62 -56.60 -53.71
CA VAL A 4 -39.16 -56.51 -55.10
C VAL A 4 -38.58 -57.86 -55.50
N THR A 5 -38.95 -58.37 -56.67
CA THR A 5 -38.49 -59.68 -57.16
C THR A 5 -37.69 -59.56 -58.45
N PHE A 6 -36.63 -60.36 -58.60
CA PHE A 6 -35.85 -60.50 -59.82
C PHE A 6 -35.82 -61.98 -60.24
N GLU A 7 -36.24 -62.29 -61.47
CA GLU A 7 -36.34 -63.67 -61.99
C GLU A 7 -37.08 -64.67 -61.05
N GLY A 8 -38.07 -64.17 -60.30
CA GLY A 8 -38.85 -64.98 -59.35
C GLY A 8 -38.21 -65.14 -57.97
N GLU A 9 -37.01 -64.60 -57.73
CA GLU A 9 -36.41 -64.52 -56.40
C GLU A 9 -36.73 -63.19 -55.70
N SER A 10 -37.10 -63.27 -54.41
CA SER A 10 -37.32 -62.09 -53.57
C SER A 10 -35.99 -61.41 -53.21
N ILE A 11 -35.90 -60.12 -53.49
CA ILE A 11 -34.80 -59.24 -53.14
C ILE A 11 -35.16 -58.54 -51.83
N ASP A 12 -34.52 -58.96 -50.73
CA ASP A 12 -34.78 -58.41 -49.41
C ASP A 12 -34.28 -56.96 -49.27
N GLU A 13 -34.75 -56.27 -48.23
CA GLU A 13 -34.43 -54.87 -47.94
C GLU A 13 -32.93 -54.56 -47.91
N ILE A 14 -32.11 -55.53 -47.47
CA ILE A 14 -30.66 -55.36 -47.40
C ILE A 14 -30.02 -55.50 -48.79
N SER A 15 -30.49 -56.44 -49.60
CA SER A 15 -30.11 -56.57 -51.00
C SER A 15 -30.55 -55.35 -51.82
N GLN A 16 -31.77 -54.84 -51.59
CA GLN A 16 -32.25 -53.60 -52.21
C GLN A 16 -31.38 -52.39 -51.82
N SER A 17 -31.02 -52.27 -50.54
CA SER A 17 -30.11 -51.22 -50.05
C SER A 17 -28.70 -51.37 -50.62
N THR A 18 -28.21 -52.59 -50.78
CA THR A 18 -26.91 -52.89 -51.42
C THR A 18 -26.89 -52.35 -52.85
N LEU A 19 -27.92 -52.66 -53.62
CA LEU A 19 -28.04 -52.24 -55.00
C LEU A 19 -28.17 -50.71 -55.12
N ARG A 20 -28.91 -50.05 -54.22
CA ARG A 20 -28.99 -48.58 -54.15
C ARG A 20 -27.63 -47.92 -53.91
N ILE A 21 -26.87 -48.43 -52.95
CA ILE A 21 -25.54 -47.91 -52.63
C ILE A 21 -24.58 -48.11 -53.80
N LEU A 22 -24.62 -49.28 -54.43
CA LEU A 22 -23.79 -49.58 -55.61
C LEU A 22 -24.19 -48.74 -56.84
N ARG A 23 -25.46 -48.32 -56.96
CA ARG A 23 -25.90 -47.41 -58.03
C ARG A 23 -25.31 -46.00 -57.91
N GLN A 24 -25.04 -45.53 -56.69
CA GLN A 24 -24.48 -44.18 -56.48
C GLN A 24 -22.97 -44.12 -56.78
N GLU A 25 -22.29 -45.25 -56.99
CA GLU A 25 -20.83 -45.33 -57.09
C GLU A 25 -20.35 -46.15 -58.30
N ASP A 26 -19.86 -45.43 -59.32
CA ASP A 26 -19.41 -46.00 -60.59
C ASP A 26 -18.12 -46.85 -60.51
N GLY A 27 -17.36 -46.76 -59.41
CA GLY A 27 -16.07 -47.45 -59.22
C GLY A 27 -16.12 -48.78 -58.48
N GLY A 28 -17.32 -49.21 -58.06
CA GLY A 28 -17.53 -50.37 -57.21
C GLY A 28 -17.09 -50.18 -55.76
N MET A 29 -17.70 -50.95 -54.86
CA MET A 29 -17.46 -50.86 -53.42
C MET A 29 -17.03 -52.18 -52.81
N THR A 30 -16.24 -52.10 -51.75
CA THR A 30 -16.01 -53.27 -50.89
C THR A 30 -17.23 -53.53 -50.02
N THR A 31 -17.49 -54.78 -49.66
CA THR A 31 -18.57 -55.16 -48.73
C THR A 31 -18.51 -54.42 -47.39
N GLY A 32 -17.30 -54.03 -46.96
CA GLY A 32 -17.09 -53.19 -45.77
C GLY A 32 -17.63 -51.77 -45.93
N LYS A 33 -17.37 -51.12 -47.08
CA LYS A 33 -17.86 -49.77 -47.38
C LYS A 33 -19.37 -49.78 -47.59
N ILE A 34 -19.91 -50.79 -48.28
CA ILE A 34 -21.36 -50.96 -48.44
C ILE A 34 -22.04 -51.07 -47.07
N ALA A 35 -21.49 -51.87 -46.15
CA ALA A 35 -22.04 -52.02 -44.80
C ALA A 35 -21.96 -50.75 -43.94
N GLU A 36 -21.02 -49.85 -44.24
CA GLU A 36 -20.86 -48.55 -43.59
C GLU A 36 -21.93 -47.57 -44.09
N GLU A 37 -22.14 -47.49 -45.40
CA GLU A 37 -23.17 -46.64 -46.02
C GLU A 37 -24.61 -47.07 -45.66
N MET A 38 -24.83 -48.35 -45.32
CA MET A 38 -26.13 -48.85 -44.83
C MET A 38 -26.47 -48.45 -43.38
N GLY A 39 -25.55 -47.87 -42.63
CA GLY A 39 -25.72 -47.62 -41.20
C GLY A 39 -25.86 -46.15 -40.86
N ASP A 40 -26.95 -45.81 -40.16
CA ASP A 40 -27.05 -44.55 -39.41
C ASP A 40 -25.82 -44.40 -38.51
N ARG A 41 -25.21 -43.21 -38.58
CA ARG A 41 -23.93 -42.84 -37.94
C ARG A 41 -23.88 -42.99 -36.41
N GLU A 42 -24.93 -43.45 -35.73
CA GLU A 42 -25.05 -43.35 -34.26
C GLU A 42 -25.00 -44.67 -33.46
N GLU A 43 -25.09 -45.87 -34.06
CA GLU A 43 -25.03 -47.13 -33.29
C GLU A 43 -23.73 -47.93 -33.53
N TYR A 44 -22.61 -47.43 -32.99
CA TYR A 44 -21.26 -47.82 -33.38
C TYR A 44 -20.61 -48.98 -32.58
N ARG A 45 -19.85 -49.79 -33.33
CA ARG A 45 -18.74 -50.71 -32.98
C ARG A 45 -19.03 -52.18 -32.63
N GLY A 46 -20.12 -52.55 -31.98
CA GLY A 46 -20.34 -53.97 -31.59
C GLY A 46 -20.80 -54.91 -32.73
N ARG A 47 -21.48 -54.38 -33.75
CA ARG A 47 -22.20 -55.18 -34.78
C ARG A 47 -21.59 -55.13 -36.18
N VAL A 48 -20.49 -54.41 -36.38
CA VAL A 48 -19.86 -54.19 -37.70
C VAL A 48 -19.46 -55.51 -38.36
N HIS A 49 -18.87 -56.45 -37.62
CA HIS A 49 -18.44 -57.73 -38.19
C HIS A 49 -19.62 -58.61 -38.63
N HIS A 50 -20.74 -58.56 -37.91
CA HIS A 50 -21.95 -59.30 -38.28
C HIS A 50 -22.62 -58.68 -39.51
N ARG A 51 -22.62 -57.35 -39.62
CA ARG A 51 -23.15 -56.63 -40.78
C ARG A 51 -22.31 -56.85 -42.03
N VAL A 52 -20.98 -56.72 -41.95
CA VAL A 52 -20.08 -57.00 -43.09
C VAL A 52 -20.23 -58.44 -43.59
N LYS A 53 -20.41 -59.42 -42.69
CA LYS A 53 -20.69 -60.81 -43.07
C LYS A 53 -22.04 -60.94 -43.80
N ARG A 54 -23.06 -60.23 -43.32
CA ARG A 54 -24.39 -60.21 -43.94
C ARG A 54 -24.34 -59.57 -45.32
N THR A 55 -23.79 -58.37 -45.42
CA THR A 55 -23.56 -57.67 -46.70
C THR A 55 -22.71 -58.50 -47.67
N ALA A 56 -21.72 -59.26 -47.19
CA ALA A 56 -20.96 -60.16 -48.05
C ALA A 56 -21.80 -61.34 -48.57
N ASN A 57 -22.72 -61.87 -47.77
CA ASN A 57 -23.67 -62.88 -48.23
C ASN A 57 -24.66 -62.29 -49.25
N ASP A 58 -25.12 -61.06 -49.04
CA ASP A 58 -26.09 -60.38 -49.91
C ASP A 58 -25.44 -60.03 -51.25
N VAL A 59 -24.22 -59.48 -51.24
CA VAL A 59 -23.40 -59.28 -52.44
C VAL A 59 -23.15 -60.61 -53.15
N GLY A 60 -22.90 -61.69 -52.41
CA GLY A 60 -22.77 -63.03 -52.98
C GLY A 60 -24.06 -63.55 -53.63
N LYS A 61 -25.23 -63.27 -53.03
CA LYS A 61 -26.54 -63.61 -53.59
C LYS A 61 -26.81 -62.79 -54.86
N LEU A 62 -26.64 -61.47 -54.80
CA LEU A 62 -26.82 -60.55 -55.93
C LEU A 62 -25.88 -60.86 -57.09
N ASN A 63 -24.65 -61.30 -56.81
CA ASN A 63 -23.71 -61.75 -57.83
C ASN A 63 -24.15 -63.06 -58.51
N ARG A 64 -24.78 -63.98 -57.78
CA ARG A 64 -25.39 -65.18 -58.40
C ARG A 64 -26.59 -64.85 -59.27
N LEU A 65 -27.32 -63.80 -58.91
CA LEU A 65 -28.47 -63.28 -59.69
C LEU A 65 -28.05 -62.40 -60.87
N GLY A 66 -26.75 -62.25 -61.14
CA GLY A 66 -26.28 -61.41 -62.24
C GLY A 66 -26.45 -59.91 -62.03
N LEU A 67 -26.91 -59.46 -60.84
CA LEU A 67 -27.18 -58.04 -60.54
C LEU A 67 -25.94 -57.25 -60.10
N VAL A 68 -24.91 -57.95 -59.62
CA VAL A 68 -23.67 -57.37 -59.10
C VAL A 68 -22.50 -58.20 -59.61
N GLU A 69 -21.38 -57.60 -59.94
CA GLU A 69 -20.18 -58.34 -60.32
C GLU A 69 -18.93 -57.82 -59.59
N LYS A 70 -17.87 -58.62 -59.57
CA LYS A 70 -16.58 -58.18 -59.05
C LYS A 70 -15.87 -57.34 -60.11
N VAL A 71 -15.84 -56.03 -59.90
CA VAL A 71 -15.24 -55.06 -60.84
C VAL A 71 -13.75 -54.80 -60.59
N GLY A 72 -13.21 -55.25 -59.45
CA GLY A 72 -11.79 -55.08 -59.15
C GLY A 72 -11.34 -55.53 -57.77
N GLU A 73 -10.14 -55.12 -57.40
CA GLU A 73 -9.57 -55.32 -56.08
C GLU A 73 -8.94 -54.02 -55.57
N ARG A 74 -9.12 -53.73 -54.29
CA ARG A 74 -8.49 -52.62 -53.59
C ARG A 74 -7.39 -53.16 -52.68
N GLU A 75 -6.17 -52.69 -52.88
CA GLU A 75 -5.05 -52.98 -51.99
C GLU A 75 -5.36 -52.49 -50.57
N ARG A 76 -5.10 -53.35 -49.59
CA ARG A 76 -5.16 -53.01 -48.17
C ARG A 76 -3.75 -52.95 -47.61
N SER A 77 -3.50 -51.96 -46.76
CA SER A 77 -2.22 -51.83 -46.06
C SER A 77 -1.99 -53.02 -45.10
N GLY A 78 -0.81 -53.66 -45.19
CA GLY A 78 -0.35 -54.78 -44.35
C GLY A 78 -0.50 -56.18 -44.98
N ASP A 79 -0.21 -57.25 -44.22
CA ASP A 79 -0.28 -58.68 -44.65
C ASP A 79 -1.71 -59.22 -44.89
N ARG A 80 -2.69 -58.35 -45.18
CA ARG A 80 -4.09 -58.72 -45.36
C ARG A 80 -4.42 -58.82 -46.85
N LYS A 81 -5.15 -59.87 -47.23
CA LYS A 81 -5.62 -60.09 -48.62
C LYS A 81 -6.34 -58.84 -49.16
N ASN A 82 -6.13 -58.55 -50.44
CA ASN A 82 -6.83 -57.48 -51.17
C ASN A 82 -8.35 -57.60 -51.00
N ALA A 83 -9.03 -56.45 -50.91
CA ALA A 83 -10.48 -56.41 -50.79
C ALA A 83 -11.13 -56.41 -52.17
N HIS A 84 -12.09 -57.31 -52.41
CA HIS A 84 -12.85 -57.30 -53.65
C HIS A 84 -13.78 -56.09 -53.72
N LEU A 85 -13.80 -55.45 -54.89
CA LEU A 85 -14.73 -54.38 -55.25
C LEU A 85 -15.86 -54.98 -56.07
N TYR A 86 -17.09 -54.61 -55.72
CA TYR A 86 -18.30 -55.07 -56.38
C TYR A 86 -19.03 -53.87 -56.99
N GLY A 87 -19.50 -54.01 -58.22
CA GLY A 87 -20.26 -52.98 -58.95
C GLY A 87 -21.53 -53.57 -59.56
N LEU A 88 -22.45 -52.71 -59.98
CA LEU A 88 -23.65 -53.16 -60.70
C LEU A 88 -23.29 -53.56 -62.12
N THR A 89 -23.83 -54.70 -62.55
CA THR A 89 -23.91 -55.06 -63.97
C THR A 89 -24.94 -54.18 -64.69
N ASP A 90 -24.99 -54.23 -66.01
CA ASP A 90 -26.01 -53.51 -66.79
C ASP A 90 -27.44 -53.94 -66.41
N GLU A 91 -27.65 -55.25 -66.22
CA GLU A 91 -28.91 -55.84 -65.72
C GLU A 91 -29.23 -55.36 -64.29
N GLY A 92 -28.21 -55.27 -63.43
CA GLY A 92 -28.32 -54.71 -62.10
C GLY A 92 -28.75 -53.24 -62.09
N ARG A 93 -28.19 -52.42 -63.00
CA ARG A 93 -28.57 -51.01 -63.15
C ARG A 93 -30.01 -50.87 -63.64
N GLU A 94 -30.37 -51.61 -64.69
CA GLU A 94 -31.73 -51.59 -65.24
C GLU A 94 -32.78 -52.02 -64.20
N PHE A 95 -32.45 -53.04 -63.39
CA PHE A 95 -33.29 -53.47 -62.29
C PHE A 95 -33.48 -52.39 -61.22
N VAL A 96 -32.41 -51.71 -60.78
CA VAL A 96 -32.53 -50.64 -59.79
C VAL A 96 -33.27 -49.44 -60.36
N ASP A 97 -32.98 -49.03 -61.60
CA ASP A 97 -33.62 -47.91 -62.29
C ASP A 97 -35.13 -48.15 -62.48
N GLY A 98 -35.53 -49.39 -62.80
CA GLY A 98 -36.93 -49.79 -62.90
C GLY A 98 -37.67 -49.83 -61.55
N ASN A 99 -36.94 -49.95 -60.43
CA ASN A 99 -37.52 -50.13 -59.09
C ASN A 99 -37.20 -48.99 -58.11
N VAL A 100 -36.66 -47.85 -58.56
CA VAL A 100 -36.26 -46.71 -57.70
C VAL A 100 -37.40 -46.26 -56.80
N GLY A 101 -38.63 -46.17 -57.31
CA GLY A 101 -39.80 -45.74 -56.53
C GLY A 101 -40.18 -46.70 -55.40
N ALA A 102 -39.84 -47.99 -55.52
CA ALA A 102 -40.07 -49.01 -54.50
C ALA A 102 -38.90 -49.11 -53.51
N MET A 103 -37.69 -48.74 -53.93
CA MET A 103 -36.46 -48.83 -53.16
C MET A 103 -36.11 -47.54 -52.38
N VAL A 104 -36.67 -46.38 -52.70
CA VAL A 104 -36.41 -45.14 -51.92
C VAL A 104 -37.13 -45.21 -50.58
N ASP A 105 -36.39 -44.96 -49.49
CA ASP A 105 -36.95 -44.72 -48.17
C ASP A 105 -37.75 -43.41 -48.23
N VAL A 106 -39.04 -43.51 -48.50
CA VAL A 106 -39.96 -42.39 -48.36
C VAL A 106 -40.07 -42.13 -46.87
N VAL A 107 -39.26 -41.21 -46.36
CA VAL A 107 -39.40 -40.70 -44.99
C VAL A 107 -40.84 -40.20 -44.86
N PRO A 108 -41.64 -40.77 -43.95
CA PRO A 108 -43.00 -40.32 -43.73
C PRO A 108 -43.01 -38.81 -43.45
N ALA A 109 -43.95 -38.09 -44.05
CA ALA A 109 -44.10 -36.66 -43.80
C ALA A 109 -44.28 -36.35 -42.29
N SER A 110 -44.76 -37.31 -41.49
CA SER A 110 -44.84 -37.21 -40.03
C SER A 110 -43.49 -37.03 -39.35
N ASP A 111 -42.45 -37.70 -39.83
CA ASP A 111 -41.14 -37.73 -39.18
C ASP A 111 -40.38 -36.42 -39.46
N LEU A 112 -40.53 -35.89 -40.67
CA LEU A 112 -40.06 -34.55 -41.03
C LEU A 112 -40.75 -33.47 -40.19
N VAL A 113 -42.07 -33.58 -40.00
CA VAL A 113 -42.82 -32.63 -39.18
C VAL A 113 -42.38 -32.68 -37.72
N GLU A 114 -42.09 -33.87 -37.19
CA GLU A 114 -41.62 -34.01 -35.81
C GLU A 114 -40.21 -33.43 -35.63
N GLU A 115 -39.34 -33.60 -36.62
CA GLU A 115 -38.01 -33.00 -36.58
C GLU A 115 -38.05 -31.47 -36.73
N PHE A 116 -38.98 -30.94 -37.53
CA PHE A 116 -39.26 -29.50 -37.56
C PHE A 116 -39.74 -28.97 -36.21
N ARG A 117 -40.58 -29.71 -35.48
CA ARG A 117 -41.00 -29.32 -34.12
C ARG A 117 -39.83 -29.29 -33.15
N ARG A 118 -38.97 -30.31 -33.15
CA ARG A 118 -37.76 -30.31 -32.30
C ARG A 118 -36.83 -29.14 -32.61
N MET A 119 -36.67 -28.81 -33.90
CA MET A 119 -35.89 -27.64 -34.30
C MET A 119 -36.52 -26.34 -33.81
N GLN A 120 -37.84 -26.21 -33.87
CA GLN A 120 -38.55 -25.03 -33.32
C GLN A 120 -38.35 -24.92 -31.80
N ASP A 121 -38.57 -26.01 -31.06
CA ASP A 121 -38.35 -26.03 -29.60
C ASP A 121 -36.90 -25.65 -29.23
N TYR A 122 -35.93 -26.10 -30.03
CA TYR A 122 -34.52 -25.74 -29.84
C TYR A 122 -34.24 -24.27 -30.11
N VAL A 123 -34.84 -23.69 -31.17
CA VAL A 123 -34.72 -22.27 -31.49
C VAL A 123 -35.33 -21.41 -30.38
N ASP A 124 -36.54 -21.75 -29.92
CA ASP A 124 -37.20 -21.04 -28.82
C ASP A 124 -36.35 -21.10 -27.53
N GLY A 125 -35.74 -22.26 -27.26
CA GLY A 125 -34.81 -22.42 -26.14
C GLY A 125 -33.53 -21.58 -26.27
N LEU A 126 -33.04 -21.35 -27.50
CA LEU A 126 -31.92 -20.45 -27.75
C LEU A 126 -32.31 -18.99 -27.56
N GLU A 127 -33.47 -18.57 -28.06
CA GLU A 127 -33.97 -17.21 -27.88
C GLU A 127 -34.09 -16.85 -26.40
N GLN A 128 -34.66 -17.75 -25.59
CA GLN A 128 -34.77 -17.55 -24.15
C GLN A 128 -33.40 -17.43 -23.45
N ARG A 129 -32.41 -18.19 -23.89
CA ARG A 129 -31.03 -18.11 -23.35
C ARG A 129 -30.32 -16.81 -23.74
N VAL A 130 -30.57 -16.32 -24.96
CA VAL A 130 -30.05 -15.02 -25.41
C VAL A 130 -30.65 -13.90 -24.57
N GLU A 131 -31.96 -13.90 -24.35
CA GLU A 131 -32.64 -12.88 -23.56
C GLU A 131 -32.14 -12.86 -22.10
N GLN A 132 -31.91 -14.03 -21.50
CA GLN A 132 -31.28 -14.14 -20.18
C GLN A 132 -29.83 -13.60 -20.18
N ALA A 133 -29.06 -13.87 -21.23
CA ALA A 133 -27.70 -13.39 -21.35
C ALA A 133 -27.65 -11.86 -21.48
N GLU A 134 -28.57 -11.27 -22.24
CA GLU A 134 -28.70 -9.81 -22.39
C GLU A 134 -28.99 -9.15 -21.04
N GLN A 135 -29.97 -9.67 -20.27
CA GLN A 135 -30.26 -9.14 -18.92
C GLN A 135 -29.04 -9.21 -17.98
N VAL A 136 -28.26 -10.29 -18.04
CA VAL A 136 -27.03 -10.44 -17.24
C VAL A 136 -25.95 -9.46 -17.70
N VAL A 137 -25.81 -9.24 -19.01
CA VAL A 137 -24.86 -8.29 -19.58
C VAL A 137 -25.21 -6.86 -19.18
N ASP A 138 -26.49 -6.48 -19.25
CA ASP A 138 -26.96 -5.16 -18.82
C ASP A 138 -26.70 -4.92 -17.33
N GLY A 139 -27.06 -5.88 -16.47
CA GLY A 139 -26.78 -5.76 -15.03
C GLY A 139 -25.28 -5.66 -14.71
N ARG A 140 -24.43 -6.34 -15.50
CA ARG A 140 -22.97 -6.18 -15.41
C ARG A 140 -22.50 -4.81 -15.90
N GLY A 141 -23.12 -4.25 -16.94
CA GLY A 141 -22.87 -2.91 -17.44
C GLY A 141 -23.11 -1.83 -16.37
N ASP A 142 -24.23 -1.94 -15.65
CA ASP A 142 -24.55 -1.07 -14.52
C ASP A 142 -23.50 -1.19 -13.41
N THR A 143 -23.13 -2.43 -13.06
CA THR A 143 -22.12 -2.70 -12.03
C THR A 143 -20.75 -2.12 -12.41
N ILE A 144 -20.35 -2.27 -13.66
CA ILE A 144 -19.08 -1.71 -14.17
C ILE A 144 -19.09 -0.18 -14.08
N THR A 145 -20.23 0.44 -14.38
CA THR A 145 -20.40 1.89 -14.30
C THR A 145 -20.30 2.39 -12.86
N GLU A 146 -20.93 1.70 -11.90
CA GLU A 146 -20.79 2.03 -10.48
C GLU A 146 -19.36 1.82 -9.96
N HIS A 147 -18.70 0.72 -10.34
CA HIS A 147 -17.28 0.51 -10.02
C HIS A 147 -16.39 1.60 -10.61
N SER A 148 -16.66 2.05 -11.84
CA SER A 148 -15.89 3.13 -12.46
C SER A 148 -16.03 4.44 -11.68
N LYS A 149 -17.24 4.81 -11.24
CA LYS A 149 -17.46 5.97 -10.36
C LYS A 149 -16.72 5.84 -9.03
N PHE A 150 -16.75 4.65 -8.42
CA PHE A 150 -16.04 4.39 -7.15
C PHE A 150 -14.53 4.56 -7.31
N ILE A 151 -13.94 4.00 -8.37
CA ILE A 151 -12.51 4.13 -8.68
C ILE A 151 -12.13 5.60 -8.90
N SER A 152 -12.96 6.37 -9.62
CA SER A 152 -12.72 7.80 -9.81
C SER A 152 -12.69 8.56 -8.48
N ARG A 153 -13.67 8.33 -7.59
CA ARG A 153 -13.69 8.97 -6.26
C ARG A 153 -12.47 8.60 -5.43
N ALA A 154 -12.12 7.31 -5.37
CA ALA A 154 -10.95 6.86 -4.63
C ALA A 154 -9.64 7.48 -5.16
N LYS A 155 -9.55 7.69 -6.47
CA LYS A 155 -8.40 8.37 -7.09
C LYS A 155 -8.33 9.85 -6.71
N ASP A 156 -9.47 10.54 -6.69
CA ASP A 156 -9.57 11.94 -6.29
C ASP A 156 -9.24 12.10 -4.79
N ASP A 157 -9.74 11.20 -3.94
CA ASP A 157 -9.43 11.17 -2.50
C ASP A 157 -7.92 10.98 -2.26
N TYR A 158 -7.29 10.00 -2.94
CA TYR A 158 -5.85 9.75 -2.83
C TYR A 158 -4.99 10.93 -3.31
N ALA A 159 -5.42 11.62 -4.38
CA ALA A 159 -4.75 12.82 -4.85
C ALA A 159 -4.86 13.97 -3.83
N THR A 160 -6.01 14.08 -3.17
CA THR A 160 -6.25 15.10 -2.15
C THR A 160 -5.44 14.83 -0.88
N GLU A 161 -5.38 13.59 -0.42
CA GLU A 161 -4.58 13.16 0.72
C GLU A 161 -3.09 13.45 0.50
N ASN A 162 -2.53 13.05 -0.64
CA ASN A 162 -1.13 13.37 -0.98
C ASN A 162 -0.87 14.87 -1.07
N TYR A 163 -1.83 15.66 -1.57
CA TYR A 163 -1.68 17.11 -1.61
C TYR A 163 -1.64 17.71 -0.21
N VAL A 164 -2.50 17.24 0.69
CA VAL A 164 -2.54 17.67 2.09
C VAL A 164 -1.27 17.28 2.83
N ASP A 165 -0.79 16.05 2.67
CA ASP A 165 0.47 15.59 3.28
C ASP A 165 1.65 16.44 2.84
N ASN A 166 1.77 16.71 1.53
CA ASN A 166 2.81 17.59 1.01
C ASN A 166 2.70 19.04 1.54
N GLN A 167 1.48 19.56 1.75
CA GLN A 167 1.30 20.90 2.34
C GLN A 167 1.69 20.91 3.83
N ILE A 168 1.32 19.89 4.59
CA ILE A 168 1.68 19.75 6.01
C ILE A 168 3.20 19.65 6.16
N GLU A 169 3.85 18.82 5.36
CA GLU A 169 5.29 18.63 5.40
C GLU A 169 6.04 19.92 5.01
N ASN A 170 5.68 20.55 3.90
CA ASN A 170 6.41 21.74 3.43
C ASN A 170 6.13 22.99 4.27
N LEU A 171 4.88 23.24 4.65
CA LEU A 171 4.52 24.50 5.34
C LEU A 171 4.70 24.37 6.85
N TYR A 172 4.15 23.32 7.45
CA TYR A 172 4.07 23.24 8.91
C TYR A 172 5.39 22.77 9.52
N ILE A 173 5.96 21.68 8.98
CA ILE A 173 7.20 21.13 9.53
C ILE A 173 8.37 22.07 9.19
N GLY A 174 8.45 22.57 7.95
CA GLY A 174 9.49 23.53 7.56
C GLY A 174 9.47 24.84 8.37
N GLU A 175 8.29 25.41 8.62
CA GLU A 175 8.18 26.62 9.46
C GLU A 175 8.54 26.35 10.92
N LEU A 176 8.13 25.20 11.47
CA LEU A 176 8.50 24.81 12.83
C LEU A 176 10.00 24.61 12.97
N ASP A 177 10.65 23.95 12.02
CA ASP A 177 12.09 23.71 12.04
C ASP A 177 12.87 25.03 12.04
N SER A 178 12.48 25.97 11.16
CA SER A 178 13.07 27.31 11.14
C SER A 178 12.87 28.06 12.46
N ARG A 179 11.69 27.96 13.08
CA ARG A 179 11.41 28.60 14.37
C ARG A 179 12.22 27.98 15.51
N VAL A 180 12.41 26.66 15.49
CA VAL A 180 13.25 25.94 16.46
C VAL A 180 14.69 26.39 16.33
N SER A 181 15.26 26.42 15.12
CA SER A 181 16.64 26.89 14.93
C SER A 181 16.85 28.34 15.40
N THR A 182 15.90 29.24 15.13
CA THR A 182 15.98 30.61 15.67
C THR A 182 15.89 30.66 17.20
N LEU A 183 15.14 29.74 17.83
CA LEU A 183 15.08 29.66 19.28
C LEU A 183 16.38 29.12 19.86
N GLU A 184 16.99 28.13 19.22
CA GLU A 184 18.29 27.57 19.62
C GLU A 184 19.37 28.66 19.62
N GLU A 185 19.49 29.44 18.52
CA GLU A 185 20.44 30.56 18.45
C GLU A 185 20.22 31.60 19.57
N ARG A 186 18.95 31.92 19.86
CA ARG A 186 18.62 32.87 20.95
C ARG A 186 18.93 32.32 22.33
N VAL A 187 18.85 31.01 22.51
CA VAL A 187 19.21 30.36 23.77
C VAL A 187 20.72 30.42 23.95
N ASP A 188 21.50 30.12 22.90
CA ASP A 188 22.96 30.21 22.93
C ASP A 188 23.44 31.64 23.28
N ASP A 189 22.83 32.66 22.68
CA ASP A 189 23.12 34.07 22.99
C ASP A 189 22.82 34.40 24.47
N LEU A 190 21.68 33.92 24.99
CA LEU A 190 21.30 34.13 26.39
C LEU A 190 22.24 33.41 27.36
N GLU A 191 22.68 32.20 27.03
CA GLU A 191 23.66 31.46 27.84
C GLU A 191 24.98 32.23 27.94
N ALA A 192 25.44 32.81 26.83
CA ALA A 192 26.64 33.65 26.81
C ALA A 192 26.47 34.92 27.66
N GLU A 193 25.32 35.61 27.58
CA GLU A 193 25.04 36.78 28.41
C GLU A 193 24.98 36.44 29.91
N VAL A 194 24.35 35.32 30.26
CA VAL A 194 24.27 34.85 31.66
C VAL A 194 25.66 34.54 32.20
N GLN A 195 26.51 33.87 31.41
CA GLN A 195 27.89 33.59 31.79
C GLN A 195 28.68 34.88 32.02
N GLY A 196 28.59 35.86 31.11
CA GLY A 196 29.24 37.16 31.29
C GLY A 196 28.73 37.94 32.50
N ASN A 197 27.45 37.82 32.84
CA ASN A 197 26.89 38.43 34.04
C ASN A 197 27.39 37.76 35.33
N ALA A 198 27.55 36.44 35.33
CA ALA A 198 28.13 35.71 36.46
C ALA A 198 29.56 36.17 36.75
N GLU A 199 30.40 36.28 35.71
CA GLU A 199 31.78 36.78 35.85
C GLU A 199 31.84 38.21 36.42
N ARG A 200 30.93 39.09 35.97
CA ARG A 200 30.83 40.46 36.51
C ARG A 200 30.37 40.49 37.96
N LEU A 201 29.55 39.53 38.38
CA LEU A 201 29.09 39.42 39.76
C LEU A 201 30.26 39.00 40.66
N ASP A 202 31.06 38.03 40.24
CA ASP A 202 32.28 37.61 40.95
C ASP A 202 33.25 38.79 41.13
N GLU A 203 33.47 39.61 40.09
CA GLU A 203 34.31 40.81 40.19
C GLU A 203 33.77 41.85 41.21
N LEU A 204 32.45 41.97 41.31
CA LEU A 204 31.79 42.89 42.24
C LEU A 204 31.92 42.38 43.69
N GLU A 205 31.76 41.07 43.90
CA GLU A 205 31.97 40.45 45.21
C GLU A 205 33.41 40.68 45.70
N GLU A 206 34.41 40.49 44.85
CA GLU A 206 35.80 40.78 45.22
C GLU A 206 36.03 42.27 45.54
N LYS A 207 35.41 43.19 44.80
CA LYS A 207 35.51 44.63 45.09
C LYS A 207 34.86 44.96 46.43
N GLN A 208 33.73 44.34 46.75
CA GLN A 208 33.06 44.49 48.02
C GLN A 208 33.93 43.99 49.18
N ASP A 209 34.58 42.85 49.04
CA ASP A 209 35.50 42.32 50.06
C ASP A 209 36.68 43.26 50.31
N ARG A 210 37.29 43.79 49.24
CA ARG A 210 38.36 44.80 49.37
C ARG A 210 37.86 46.07 50.07
N MET A 211 36.63 46.51 49.81
CA MET A 211 36.04 47.65 50.51
C MET A 211 35.80 47.35 51.99
N ASN A 212 35.31 46.16 52.33
CA ASN A 212 35.10 45.74 53.72
C ASN A 212 36.41 45.73 54.52
N ASP A 213 37.51 45.28 53.91
CA ASP A 213 38.85 45.32 54.51
C ASP A 213 39.32 46.75 54.79
N VAL A 214 39.10 47.66 53.83
CA VAL A 214 39.45 49.08 53.99
C VAL A 214 38.62 49.72 55.10
N ILE A 215 37.31 49.47 55.14
CA ILE A 215 36.43 49.98 56.20
C ILE A 215 36.89 49.47 57.56
N SER A 216 37.24 48.20 57.67
CA SER A 216 37.73 47.60 58.92
C SER A 216 39.01 48.27 59.40
N LYS A 217 39.96 48.56 58.50
CA LYS A 217 41.18 49.31 58.82
C LYS A 217 40.88 50.73 59.31
N ILE A 218 39.99 51.45 58.61
CA ILE A 218 39.58 52.80 59.00
C ILE A 218 38.92 52.79 60.40
N GLN A 219 38.06 51.82 60.69
CA GLN A 219 37.43 51.67 62.00
C GLN A 219 38.48 51.43 63.10
N GLN A 220 39.51 50.63 62.82
CA GLN A 220 40.61 50.40 63.75
C GLN A 220 41.42 51.68 64.03
N GLU A 221 41.78 52.42 62.97
CA GLU A 221 42.51 53.69 63.07
C GLU A 221 41.70 54.75 63.82
N LEU A 222 40.41 54.89 63.52
CA LEU A 222 39.50 55.79 64.23
C LEU A 222 39.42 55.44 65.72
N GLY A 223 39.37 54.15 66.05
CA GLY A 223 39.42 53.67 67.43
C GLY A 223 40.73 54.05 68.14
N ALA A 224 41.86 54.03 67.44
CA ALA A 224 43.14 54.49 67.99
C ALA A 224 43.16 56.01 68.23
N VAL A 225 42.68 56.80 67.26
CA VAL A 225 42.56 58.27 67.39
C VAL A 225 41.66 58.65 68.56
N THR A 226 40.52 57.97 68.73
CA THR A 226 39.59 58.22 69.85
C THR A 226 40.27 57.99 71.21
N ARG A 227 41.10 56.95 71.34
CA ARG A 227 41.87 56.70 72.58
C ARG A 227 42.94 57.76 72.82
N MET A 228 43.61 58.20 71.75
CA MET A 228 44.61 59.27 71.84
C MET A 228 43.95 60.58 72.29
N ASP A 229 42.80 60.93 71.72
CA ASP A 229 42.02 62.11 72.07
C ASP A 229 41.62 62.10 73.56
N ALA A 230 41.10 60.98 74.06
CA ALA A 230 40.78 60.82 75.48
C ALA A 230 42.01 61.01 76.39
N SER A 231 43.17 60.47 75.99
CA SER A 231 44.43 60.64 76.72
C SER A 231 44.91 62.09 76.73
N VAL A 232 44.81 62.80 75.59
CA VAL A 232 45.13 64.23 75.50
C VAL A 232 44.22 65.04 76.41
N HIS A 233 42.91 64.81 76.38
CA HIS A 233 41.96 65.48 77.27
C HIS A 233 42.30 65.25 78.76
N GLN A 234 42.65 64.02 79.15
CA GLN A 234 43.08 63.72 80.52
C GLN A 234 44.36 64.48 80.90
N ARG A 235 45.34 64.55 80.01
CA ARG A 235 46.59 65.29 80.24
C ARG A 235 46.37 66.80 80.33
N LEU A 236 45.48 67.35 79.49
CA LEU A 236 45.09 68.75 79.54
C LEU A 236 44.43 69.08 80.88
N ASN A 237 43.44 68.31 81.31
CA ASN A 237 42.78 68.51 82.61
C ASN A 237 43.80 68.49 83.76
N ARG A 238 44.75 67.54 83.75
CA ARG A 238 45.81 67.47 84.77
C ARG A 238 46.70 68.72 84.75
N LEU A 239 47.05 69.24 83.57
CA LEU A 239 47.86 70.46 83.45
C LEU A 239 47.09 71.69 83.95
N GLU A 240 45.80 71.78 83.64
CA GLU A 240 44.92 72.85 84.15
C GLU A 240 44.82 72.81 85.68
N GLU A 241 44.64 71.63 86.27
CA GLU A 241 44.65 71.45 87.73
C GLU A 241 45.98 71.87 88.38
N LEU A 242 47.12 71.48 87.79
CA LEU A 242 48.43 71.87 88.27
C LEU A 242 48.64 73.39 88.19
N ARG A 243 48.24 74.00 87.07
CA ARG A 243 48.33 75.45 86.89
C ARG A 243 47.42 76.20 87.87
N LEU A 244 46.23 75.70 88.15
CA LEU A 244 45.35 76.27 89.17
C LEU A 244 45.97 76.15 90.56
N ARG A 245 46.56 75.00 90.90
CA ARG A 245 47.26 74.81 92.18
C ARG A 245 48.42 75.78 92.33
N GLU A 246 49.26 75.90 91.31
CA GLU A 246 50.39 76.84 91.32
C GLU A 246 49.92 78.29 91.51
N ARG A 247 48.85 78.70 90.81
CA ARG A 247 48.23 80.03 91.00
C ARG A 247 47.76 80.26 92.43
N VAL A 248 47.16 79.27 93.08
CA VAL A 248 46.72 79.36 94.48
C VAL A 248 47.93 79.47 95.40
N GLU A 249 48.97 78.65 95.21
CA GLU A 249 50.20 78.71 96.01
C GLU A 249 50.90 80.08 95.88
N VAL A 250 50.95 80.66 94.68
CA VAL A 250 51.49 82.00 94.45
C VAL A 250 50.64 83.06 95.14
N TYR A 251 49.30 82.94 95.10
CA TYR A 251 48.39 83.83 95.81
C TYR A 251 48.61 83.78 97.33
N ASP A 252 48.71 82.59 97.91
CA ASP A 252 48.96 82.41 99.34
C ASP A 252 50.30 83.03 99.74
N ARG A 253 51.37 82.78 98.97
CA ARG A 253 52.69 83.42 99.22
C ARG A 253 52.65 84.94 99.08
N PHE A 254 51.91 85.47 98.12
CA PHE A 254 51.73 86.91 97.96
C PHE A 254 51.05 87.53 99.18
N VAL A 255 50.00 86.90 99.70
CA VAL A 255 49.31 87.35 100.92
C VAL A 255 50.28 87.35 102.12
N GLU A 256 51.04 86.28 102.31
CA GLU A 256 52.03 86.19 103.41
C GLU A 256 53.15 87.24 103.29
N TRP A 257 53.68 87.47 102.09
CA TRP A 257 54.67 88.51 101.83
C TRP A 257 54.12 89.92 102.07
N ARG A 258 52.92 90.23 101.55
CA ARG A 258 52.24 91.51 101.74
C ARG A 258 51.98 91.82 103.22
N ASP A 259 51.61 90.79 103.99
CA ASP A 259 51.35 90.91 105.42
C ASP A 259 52.65 90.95 106.25
N GLY A 260 53.82 90.97 105.62
CA GLY A 260 55.13 91.08 106.27
C GLY A 260 55.62 89.79 106.94
N LYS A 261 54.96 88.65 106.70
CA LYS A 261 55.33 87.34 107.24
C LYS A 261 56.48 86.68 106.47
N MET A 262 56.76 87.15 105.25
CA MET A 262 57.87 86.69 104.41
C MET A 262 58.71 87.87 103.92
N SER A 263 60.05 87.72 103.95
CA SER A 263 61.00 88.72 103.43
C SER A 263 61.81 88.16 102.25
N GLY A 264 62.10 88.99 101.25
CA GLY A 264 62.97 88.64 100.12
C GLY A 264 62.30 87.82 99.00
N TRP A 265 61.02 87.50 99.13
CA TRP A 265 60.23 86.92 98.05
C TRP A 265 59.71 88.02 97.10
N SER A 266 59.61 87.71 95.80
CA SER A 266 59.01 88.58 94.79
C SER A 266 57.99 87.80 93.96
N VAL A 267 56.96 88.50 93.49
CA VAL A 267 55.94 87.91 92.63
C VAL A 267 56.59 87.51 91.29
N PRO A 268 56.48 86.23 90.86
CA PRO A 268 56.99 85.80 89.58
C PRO A 268 56.35 86.58 88.43
N GLU A 269 57.12 86.86 87.38
CA GLU A 269 56.74 87.78 86.29
C GLU A 269 55.39 87.42 85.66
N GLU A 270 55.17 86.13 85.40
CA GLU A 270 53.96 85.56 84.79
C GLU A 270 52.68 85.69 85.65
N TYR A 271 52.81 86.09 86.92
CA TYR A 271 51.69 86.29 87.83
C TYR A 271 51.49 87.76 88.24
N ARG A 272 52.37 88.69 87.85
CA ARG A 272 52.27 90.11 88.25
C ARG A 272 50.94 90.75 87.85
N ASP A 273 50.48 90.46 86.63
CA ASP A 273 49.19 90.94 86.11
C ASP A 273 48.00 90.54 87.00
N LEU A 274 48.06 89.38 87.67
CA LEU A 274 46.99 88.92 88.57
C LEU A 274 46.88 89.77 89.83
N PHE A 275 47.96 90.44 90.23
CA PHE A 275 48.04 91.22 91.47
C PHE A 275 48.12 92.74 91.22
N GLY A 276 48.10 93.18 89.96
CA GLY A 276 48.17 94.59 89.58
C GLY A 276 49.53 95.25 89.85
N LEU A 277 50.61 94.48 89.68
CA LEU A 277 52.01 94.87 89.91
C LEU A 277 52.79 95.09 88.61
#